data_AF-A0AAX4NE79-F1
#
_entry.id   AF-A0AAX4NE79-F1
#
_cell.length_a   1.000
_cell.length_b   1.000
_cell.length_c   1.000
_cell.angle_alpha   90.00
_cell.angle_beta   90.00
_cell.angle_gamma   90.00
#
_symmetry.space_group_name_H-M   'P 1'
#
loop_
_entity.id
_entity.type
_entity.pdbx_description
1 polymer ?
#
loop_
_entity_poly.entity_id
_entity_poly.type
_entity_poly.pdbx_seq_one_letter_code
_entity_poly.pdbx_strand_id
1 'polypeptide(L)'
;MCGKKSERLTKVRVDGAILNVCDSCSKFGVPVDKLRSSGYSNPVKLQPEPIKIPQREYRTPMPRKIKPVRKKENIENLLVVPEYAKLIHDARSKMEMTQDDLAAKILERKNVLANIERGSLTPDIRIARKLEKVLGVTLIEEE
;
A
#
# COMPACT_ATOMS: atom_id res chain seq x y z
N MET A 1 -22.87 -0.24 -23.94
CA MET A 1 -23.43 0.43 -25.16
C MET A 1 -24.83 -0.15 -25.41
N CYS A 2 -25.81 0.64 -25.90
CA CYS A 2 -27.30 0.59 -25.80
C CYS A 2 -28.09 -0.74 -25.74
N GLY A 3 -27.46 -1.91 -25.82
CA GLY A 3 -28.07 -3.22 -25.60
C GLY A 3 -28.82 -3.79 -26.80
N LYS A 4 -28.94 -3.04 -27.91
CA LYS A 4 -29.60 -3.49 -29.13
C LYS A 4 -28.72 -4.48 -29.90
N LYS A 5 -29.30 -5.60 -30.35
CA LYS A 5 -28.65 -6.51 -31.28
C LYS A 5 -28.46 -5.82 -32.63
N SER A 6 -27.25 -5.86 -33.18
CA SER A 6 -26.93 -5.26 -34.48
C SER A 6 -25.96 -6.15 -35.23
N GLU A 7 -26.22 -6.31 -36.53
CA GLU A 7 -25.39 -7.12 -37.42
C GLU A 7 -24.11 -6.39 -37.87
N ARG A 8 -24.13 -5.05 -37.84
CA ARG A 8 -23.01 -4.19 -38.24
C ARG A 8 -22.50 -3.42 -37.03
N LEU A 9 -21.20 -3.56 -36.76
CA LEU A 9 -20.53 -2.90 -35.66
C LEU A 9 -19.35 -2.07 -36.17
N THR A 10 -19.24 -0.86 -35.65
CA THR A 10 -18.16 0.09 -35.89
C THR A 10 -17.26 0.15 -34.66
N LYS A 11 -15.94 0.14 -34.85
CA LYS A 11 -14.99 0.24 -33.74
C LYS A 11 -14.75 1.70 -33.39
N VAL A 12 -15.05 2.08 -32.16
CA VAL A 12 -15.05 3.48 -31.68
C VAL A 12 -14.39 3.55 -30.31
N ARG A 13 -13.66 4.63 -30.04
CA ARG A 13 -13.11 4.95 -28.72
C ARG A 13 -14.05 5.87 -27.95
N VAL A 14 -14.52 5.43 -26.79
CA VAL A 14 -15.39 6.18 -25.85
C VAL A 14 -14.70 6.17 -24.49
N ASP A 15 -14.41 7.35 -23.92
CA ASP A 15 -13.77 7.51 -22.60
C ASP A 15 -12.54 6.61 -22.36
N GLY A 16 -11.69 6.48 -23.38
CA GLY A 16 -10.45 5.69 -23.34
C GLY A 16 -10.64 4.18 -23.58
N ALA A 17 -11.87 3.67 -23.55
CA ALA A 17 -12.18 2.29 -23.91
C ALA A 17 -12.49 2.15 -25.40
N ILE A 18 -11.98 1.09 -26.03
CA ILE A 18 -12.28 0.77 -27.44
C ILE A 18 -13.44 -0.23 -27.45
N LEU A 19 -14.57 0.17 -28.03
CA LEU A 19 -15.79 -0.62 -28.09
C LEU A 19 -16.21 -0.84 -29.54
N ASN A 20 -16.85 -1.99 -29.80
CA ASN A 20 -17.56 -2.24 -31.05
C ASN A 20 -19.03 -1.86 -30.84
N VAL A 21 -19.52 -0.91 -31.63
CA VAL A 21 -20.80 -0.25 -31.40
C VAL A 21 -21.63 -0.21 -32.69
N CYS A 22 -22.96 -0.38 -32.59
CA CYS A 22 -23.89 -0.11 -33.68
C CYS A 22 -23.84 1.34 -34.18
N ASP A 23 -24.38 1.57 -35.36
CA ASP A 23 -24.33 2.87 -36.06
C ASP A 23 -24.93 4.03 -35.24
N SER A 24 -25.98 3.78 -34.45
CA SER A 24 -26.58 4.83 -33.62
C SER A 24 -25.69 5.29 -32.46
N CYS A 25 -24.73 4.47 -32.06
CA CYS A 25 -23.87 4.73 -30.91
C CYS A 25 -22.43 5.03 -31.28
N SER A 26 -22.07 4.93 -32.56
CA SER A 26 -20.79 5.38 -33.08
C SER A 26 -20.57 6.88 -32.82
N LYS A 27 -21.64 7.67 -32.81
CA LYS A 27 -21.63 9.12 -32.52
C LYS A 27 -21.10 9.49 -31.13
N PHE A 28 -21.08 8.55 -30.18
CA PHE A 28 -20.63 8.82 -28.80
C PHE A 28 -19.12 8.69 -28.62
N GLY A 29 -18.37 8.41 -29.68
CA GLY A 29 -16.92 8.38 -29.60
C GLY A 29 -16.24 8.63 -30.93
N VAL A 30 -14.92 8.46 -30.92
CA VAL A 30 -14.08 8.72 -32.09
C VAL A 30 -13.83 7.41 -32.84
N PRO A 31 -14.13 7.32 -34.15
CA PRO A 31 -13.86 6.11 -34.94
C PRO A 31 -12.37 5.80 -34.94
N VAL A 32 -12.04 4.51 -34.78
CA VAL A 32 -10.65 4.04 -34.81
C VAL A 32 -10.41 3.43 -36.20
N ASP A 33 -9.82 4.21 -37.10
CA ASP A 33 -9.43 3.73 -38.43
C ASP A 33 -8.37 2.62 -38.31
N LYS A 34 -8.57 1.52 -39.05
CA LYS A 34 -7.59 0.42 -39.17
C LYS A 34 -6.33 0.80 -39.96
N LEU A 35 -6.28 2.01 -40.51
CA LEU A 35 -5.23 2.49 -41.41
C LEU A 35 -4.64 3.78 -40.87
N ARG A 36 -3.76 3.65 -39.87
CA ARG A 36 -2.66 4.58 -39.56
C ARG A 36 -1.73 3.95 -38.52
N SER A 37 -1.11 2.83 -38.90
CA SER A 37 0.30 2.62 -38.56
C SER A 37 1.14 3.61 -39.38
N SER A 38 0.90 4.91 -39.20
CA SER A 38 1.69 5.97 -39.81
C SER A 38 2.80 6.33 -38.86
N GLY A 39 3.85 5.54 -38.93
CA GLY A 39 5.12 5.75 -38.27
C GLY A 39 5.98 4.53 -38.52
N TYR A 40 6.74 4.57 -39.61
CA TYR A 40 7.73 3.57 -40.06
C TYR A 40 7.22 2.37 -40.86
N SER A 41 6.93 2.61 -42.14
CA SER A 41 7.10 1.58 -43.19
C SER A 41 8.07 2.06 -44.26
N ASN A 42 9.32 2.28 -43.86
CA ASN A 42 10.45 2.11 -44.76
C ASN A 42 11.00 0.71 -44.51
N PRO A 43 11.01 -0.21 -45.49
CA PRO A 43 11.81 -1.43 -45.37
C PRO A 43 13.28 -1.03 -45.49
N VAL A 44 13.90 -0.66 -44.36
CA VAL A 44 15.35 -0.52 -44.27
C VAL A 44 15.92 -1.91 -44.55
N LYS A 45 16.66 -2.05 -45.67
CA LYS A 45 17.53 -3.22 -45.88
C LYS A 45 18.57 -3.21 -44.76
N LEU A 46 18.30 -3.93 -43.68
CA LEU A 46 19.26 -4.22 -42.63
C LEU A 46 20.28 -5.19 -43.19
N GLN A 47 21.42 -4.67 -43.66
CA GLN A 47 22.64 -5.45 -43.69
C GLN A 47 23.12 -5.52 -42.24
N PRO A 48 23.26 -6.71 -41.63
CA PRO A 48 23.75 -6.80 -40.28
C PRO A 48 25.25 -6.49 -40.28
N GLU A 49 25.61 -5.25 -39.91
CA GLU A 49 26.97 -5.02 -39.45
C GLU A 49 27.18 -5.74 -38.11
N PRO A 50 28.31 -6.42 -37.91
CA PRO A 50 28.58 -7.15 -36.69
C PRO A 50 28.64 -6.18 -35.49
N ILE A 51 27.65 -6.30 -34.61
CA ILE A 51 27.56 -5.53 -33.38
C ILE A 51 28.75 -5.92 -32.50
N LYS A 52 29.75 -5.03 -32.38
CA LYS A 52 30.82 -5.17 -31.38
C LYS A 52 30.25 -4.83 -30.02
N ILE A 53 29.76 -5.83 -29.31
CA ILE A 53 29.27 -5.70 -27.94
C ILE A 53 30.50 -5.54 -27.03
N PRO A 54 30.70 -4.42 -26.31
CA PRO A 54 31.75 -4.32 -25.32
C PRO A 54 31.42 -5.28 -24.18
N GLN A 55 32.28 -6.28 -23.95
CA GLN A 55 32.15 -7.19 -22.83
C GLN A 55 32.34 -6.40 -21.53
N ARG A 56 31.22 -6.01 -20.90
CA ARG A 56 31.25 -5.53 -19.52
C ARG A 56 31.61 -6.72 -18.65
N GLU A 57 32.77 -6.65 -18.00
CA GLU A 57 33.12 -7.56 -16.92
C GLU A 57 32.03 -7.47 -15.84
N TYR A 58 31.30 -8.57 -15.64
CA TYR A 58 30.30 -8.68 -14.60
C TYR A 58 31.00 -8.68 -13.25
N ARG A 59 31.00 -7.52 -12.55
CA ARG A 59 31.34 -7.49 -11.13
C ARG A 59 30.26 -8.28 -10.38
N THR A 60 30.61 -9.47 -9.90
CA THR A 60 29.73 -10.24 -9.01
C THR A 60 29.39 -9.41 -7.77
N PRO A 61 28.11 -9.20 -7.45
CA PRO A 61 27.71 -8.51 -6.22
C PRO A 61 28.28 -9.25 -5.01
N MET A 62 29.00 -8.55 -4.15
CA MET A 62 29.44 -9.12 -2.87
C MET A 62 28.21 -9.60 -2.06
N PRO A 63 28.28 -10.78 -1.44
CA PRO A 63 27.17 -11.29 -0.64
C PRO A 63 26.89 -10.31 0.51
N ARG A 64 25.66 -9.77 0.53
CA ARG A 64 25.21 -8.94 1.65
C ARG A 64 25.18 -9.81 2.91
N LYS A 65 25.90 -9.38 3.96
CA LYS A 65 25.83 -10.01 5.28
C LYS A 65 24.36 -10.00 5.74
N ILE A 66 23.76 -11.19 5.83
CA ILE A 66 22.41 -11.38 6.34
C ILE A 66 22.46 -10.99 7.82
N LYS A 67 21.74 -9.93 8.21
CA LYS A 67 21.62 -9.56 9.62
C LYS A 67 20.91 -10.70 10.35
N PRO A 68 21.36 -11.10 11.56
CA PRO A 68 20.69 -12.15 12.32
C PRO A 68 19.23 -11.77 12.52
N VAL A 69 18.33 -12.69 12.14
CA VAL A 69 16.90 -12.57 12.40
C VAL A 69 16.74 -12.50 13.91
N ARG A 70 16.22 -11.37 14.43
CA ARG A 70 15.92 -11.24 15.86
C ARG A 70 14.94 -12.35 16.23
N LYS A 71 15.26 -13.12 17.27
CA LYS A 71 14.36 -14.14 17.82
C LYS A 71 12.98 -13.51 18.01
N LYS A 72 11.94 -14.13 17.45
CA LYS A 72 10.57 -13.76 17.79
C LYS A 72 10.42 -14.05 19.28
N GLU A 73 10.26 -13.01 20.08
CA GLU A 73 9.85 -13.16 21.48
C GLU A 73 8.51 -13.92 21.48
N ASN A 74 8.36 -14.91 22.35
CA ASN A 74 7.13 -15.70 22.46
C ASN A 74 6.02 -14.75 22.96
N ILE A 75 5.19 -14.27 22.02
CA ILE A 75 4.12 -13.30 22.29
C ILE A 75 2.99 -13.93 23.11
N GLU A 76 2.96 -15.26 23.20
CA GLU A 76 1.86 -16.05 23.76
C GLU A 76 1.70 -15.91 25.29
N ASN A 77 2.72 -15.47 26.03
CA ASN A 77 2.69 -15.38 27.51
C ASN A 77 2.55 -13.94 28.04
N LEU A 78 2.19 -12.96 27.20
CA LEU A 78 2.12 -11.55 27.57
C LEU A 78 0.67 -11.10 27.73
N LEU A 79 0.31 -10.62 28.92
CA LEU A 79 -1.01 -10.11 29.26
C LEU A 79 -0.96 -8.61 29.55
N VAL A 80 -2.04 -7.90 29.19
CA VAL A 80 -2.18 -6.46 29.50
C VAL A 80 -2.77 -6.32 30.89
N VAL A 81 -2.14 -5.50 31.73
CA VAL A 81 -2.55 -5.26 33.12
C VAL A 81 -3.99 -4.73 33.17
N PRO A 82 -4.88 -5.26 34.03
CA PRO A 82 -6.29 -4.84 34.09
C PRO A 82 -6.51 -3.32 34.28
N GLU A 83 -5.59 -2.63 34.96
CA GLU A 83 -5.65 -1.18 35.20
C GLU A 83 -5.04 -0.32 34.08
N TYR A 84 -4.79 -0.88 32.89
CA TYR A 84 -4.19 -0.17 31.74
C TYR A 84 -4.85 1.18 31.45
N ALA A 85 -6.18 1.28 31.54
CA ALA A 85 -6.93 2.49 31.19
C ALA A 85 -6.53 3.69 32.07
N LYS A 86 -6.47 3.47 33.40
CA LYS A 86 -6.07 4.50 34.37
C LYS A 86 -4.60 4.88 34.20
N LEU A 87 -3.73 3.87 34.08
CA LEU A 87 -2.29 4.10 33.91
C LEU A 87 -1.98 4.94 32.67
N ILE A 88 -2.63 4.66 31.55
CA ILE A 88 -2.47 5.43 30.30
C ILE A 88 -3.00 6.85 30.49
N HIS A 89 -4.18 7.02 31.08
CA HIS A 89 -4.78 8.34 31.27
C HIS A 89 -3.94 9.23 32.20
N ASP A 90 -3.47 8.68 33.31
CA ASP A 90 -2.65 9.39 34.28
C ASP A 90 -1.28 9.74 33.70
N ALA A 91 -0.64 8.81 32.98
CA ALA A 91 0.64 9.05 32.34
C ALA A 91 0.53 10.11 31.24
N ARG A 92 -0.52 10.05 30.40
CA ARG A 92 -0.79 11.09 29.38
C ARG A 92 -1.00 12.46 30.03
N SER A 93 -1.75 12.51 31.13
CA SER A 93 -2.06 13.76 31.84
C SER A 93 -0.83 14.36 32.52
N LYS A 94 0.04 13.53 33.12
CA LYS A 94 1.34 13.96 33.67
C LYS A 94 2.28 14.52 32.61
N MET A 95 2.15 14.06 31.38
CA MET A 95 2.92 14.55 30.24
C MET A 95 2.25 15.71 29.47
N GLU A 96 1.09 16.19 29.94
CA GLU A 96 0.33 17.28 29.31
C GLU A 96 0.03 17.07 27.82
N MET A 97 -0.09 15.82 27.36
CA MET A 97 -0.36 15.50 25.96
C MET A 97 -1.86 15.38 25.69
N THR A 98 -2.34 15.84 24.53
CA THR A 98 -3.72 15.54 24.12
C THR A 98 -3.84 14.09 23.66
N GLN A 99 -5.07 13.56 23.60
CA GLN A 99 -5.31 12.23 23.03
C GLN A 99 -4.89 12.16 21.55
N ASP A 100 -5.04 13.26 20.79
CA ASP A 100 -4.59 13.30 19.40
C ASP A 100 -3.06 13.22 19.31
N ASP A 101 -2.33 13.93 20.18
CA ASP A 101 -0.86 13.92 20.17
C ASP A 101 -0.30 12.54 20.53
N LEU A 102 -0.87 11.90 21.55
CA LEU A 102 -0.46 10.55 21.94
C LEU A 102 -0.78 9.54 20.84
N ALA A 103 -1.97 9.62 20.25
CA ALA A 103 -2.38 8.77 19.14
C ALA A 103 -1.46 8.91 17.92
N ALA A 104 -1.08 10.16 17.58
CA ALA A 104 -0.13 10.44 16.52
C ALA A 104 1.26 9.83 16.79
N LYS A 105 1.75 9.87 18.04
CA LYS A 105 3.05 9.28 18.41
C LYS A 105 3.08 7.75 18.31
N ILE A 106 1.99 7.08 18.69
CA ILE A 106 1.89 5.62 18.60
C ILE A 106 1.42 5.13 17.22
N LEU A 107 1.15 6.05 16.28
CA LEU A 107 0.61 5.78 14.94
C LEU A 107 -0.74 5.03 14.98
N GLU A 108 -1.62 5.42 15.89
CA GLU A 108 -2.98 4.90 16.01
C GLU A 108 -4.03 6.02 15.87
N ARG A 109 -5.29 5.65 15.65
CA ARG A 109 -6.38 6.64 15.54
C ARG A 109 -6.78 7.15 16.92
N LYS A 110 -7.14 8.44 17.03
CA LYS A 110 -7.68 9.07 18.26
C LYS A 110 -8.76 8.24 18.94
N ASN A 111 -9.74 7.76 18.16
CA ASN A 111 -10.86 6.98 18.68
C ASN A 111 -10.42 5.67 19.34
N VAL A 112 -9.36 5.03 18.82
CA VAL A 112 -8.80 3.80 19.40
C VAL A 112 -8.23 4.11 20.77
N LEU A 113 -7.39 5.15 20.87
CA LEU A 113 -6.83 5.59 22.15
C LEU A 113 -7.92 6.02 23.14
N ALA A 114 -8.94 6.75 22.68
CA ALA A 114 -10.05 7.17 23.51
C ALA A 114 -10.86 5.98 24.07
N ASN A 115 -11.04 4.90 23.29
CA ASN A 115 -11.67 3.66 23.77
C ASN A 115 -10.79 2.92 24.79
N ILE A 116 -9.47 2.93 24.58
CA ILE A 116 -8.51 2.33 25.51
C ILE A 116 -8.49 3.08 26.85
N GLU A 117 -8.41 4.42 26.84
CA GLU A 117 -8.46 5.24 28.06
C GLU A 117 -9.80 5.11 28.81
N ARG A 118 -10.89 4.79 28.10
CA ARG A 118 -12.20 4.51 28.71
C ARG A 118 -12.34 3.07 29.22
N GLY A 119 -11.40 2.19 28.90
CA GLY A 119 -11.45 0.76 29.24
C GLY A 119 -12.44 -0.07 28.41
N SER A 120 -13.01 0.49 27.33
CA SER A 120 -13.91 -0.25 26.44
C SER A 120 -13.17 -1.12 25.42
N LEU A 121 -11.88 -0.87 25.21
CA LEU A 121 -11.03 -1.62 24.29
C LEU A 121 -9.70 -1.96 24.97
N THR A 122 -9.39 -3.25 25.02
CA THR A 122 -8.08 -3.74 25.43
C THR A 122 -7.06 -3.54 24.29
N PRO A 123 -5.93 -2.87 24.52
CA PRO A 123 -4.91 -2.70 23.49
C PRO A 123 -4.26 -4.04 23.14
N ASP A 124 -3.91 -4.21 21.85
CA ASP A 124 -3.02 -5.30 21.42
C ASP A 124 -1.63 -5.14 22.05
N ILE A 125 -0.89 -6.22 22.25
CA ILE A 125 0.46 -6.25 22.83
C ILE A 125 1.39 -5.28 22.08
N ARG A 126 1.21 -5.14 20.76
CA ARG A 126 1.95 -4.16 19.95
C ARG A 126 1.65 -2.72 20.34
N ILE A 127 0.38 -2.39 20.57
CA ILE A 127 -0.06 -1.05 20.97
C ILE A 127 0.40 -0.78 22.40
N ALA A 128 0.22 -1.74 23.30
CA ALA A 128 0.69 -1.66 24.68
C ALA A 128 2.21 -1.37 24.73
N ARG A 129 3.05 -2.11 24.01
CA ARG A 129 4.51 -1.83 23.96
C ARG A 129 4.86 -0.45 23.41
N LYS A 130 4.08 0.07 22.46
CA LYS A 130 4.29 1.45 21.96
C LYS A 130 3.92 2.47 23.04
N LEU A 131 2.80 2.26 23.73
CA LEU A 131 2.36 3.10 24.83
C LEU A 131 3.38 3.11 25.97
N GLU A 132 3.90 1.95 26.37
CA GLU A 132 4.96 1.84 27.39
C GLU A 132 6.19 2.67 27.02
N LYS A 133 6.64 2.61 25.76
CA LYS A 133 7.80 3.39 25.29
C LYS A 133 7.57 4.89 25.28
N VAL A 134 6.36 5.33 24.95
CA VAL A 134 6.04 6.77 24.87
C VAL A 134 5.75 7.35 26.26
N LEU A 135 5.03 6.60 27.07
CA LEU A 135 4.53 7.04 28.39
C LEU A 135 5.45 6.66 29.55
N GLY A 136 6.42 5.75 29.35
CA GLY A 136 7.34 5.29 30.39
C GLY A 136 6.67 4.48 31.50
N VAL A 137 5.50 3.90 31.23
CA VAL A 137 4.75 3.03 32.16
C VAL A 137 4.88 1.58 31.74
N THR A 138 4.66 0.66 32.68
CA THR A 138 4.52 -0.78 32.42
C THR A 138 3.03 -1.13 32.27
N LEU A 139 2.67 -1.71 31.13
CA LEU A 139 1.31 -2.11 30.76
C LEU A 139 1.20 -3.61 30.44
N ILE A 140 2.33 -4.29 30.29
CA ILE A 140 2.41 -5.71 29.96
C ILE A 140 3.09 -6.46 31.11
N GLU A 141 2.50 -7.58 31.51
CA GLU A 141 3.04 -8.52 32.48
C GLU A 141 3.21 -9.90 31.82
N GLU A 142 4.22 -10.64 32.28
CA GLU A 142 4.40 -12.06 31.96
C GLU A 142 3.54 -12.87 32.94
N GLU A 143 2.73 -13.81 32.43
CA GLU A 143 1.89 -14.70 33.25
C GLU A 143 2.72 -15.72 34.05
#